data_AF-A0A926GBX9-F1
#
_entry.id   AF-A0A926GBX9-F1
#
_cell.length_a   1.000
_cell.length_b   1.000
_cell.length_c   1.000
_cell.angle_alpha   90.00
_cell.angle_beta   90.00
_cell.angle_gamma   90.00
#
_symmetry.space_group_name_H-M   'P 1'
#
loop_
_entity.id
_entity.type
_entity.pdbx_description
1 polymer ?
#
loop_
_entity_poly.entity_id
_entity_poly.type
_entity_poly.pdbx_seq_one_letter_code
_entity_poly.pdbx_strand_id
1 'polypeptide(L)'
;MNRTANRIGRLGMAGSVALLVAMPAYSAIRSDQPVQGWSAMAGIDTASLLQQAQDMPTSDMAVGDQPYCATDSEIHQTLTQDFSENRVDAEQHAGTELWGSDQMGTWTLVAPRKDNTSCIIASGIGFDEQTSVEVYYTTAGLQ
;
A
#
# COMPACT_ATOMS: atom_id res chain seq x y z
N MET A 1 35.12 -60.89 -49.62
CA MET A 1 36.06 -59.91 -50.21
C MET A 1 35.61 -58.51 -49.78
N ASN A 2 36.38 -57.88 -48.91
CA ASN A 2 36.04 -56.61 -48.24
C ASN A 2 36.19 -55.40 -49.19
N ARG A 3 35.15 -54.58 -49.27
CA ARG A 3 35.17 -53.14 -49.62
C ARG A 3 34.42 -52.45 -48.47
N THR A 4 34.80 -51.31 -47.93
CA THR A 4 34.90 -50.02 -48.64
C THR A 4 35.52 -48.97 -47.69
N ALA A 5 36.15 -47.97 -48.31
CA ALA A 5 36.89 -46.87 -47.73
C ALA A 5 36.09 -45.85 -46.91
N ASN A 6 36.79 -45.27 -45.93
CA ASN A 6 36.87 -43.86 -45.50
C ASN A 6 35.72 -42.89 -45.88
N ARG A 7 35.07 -42.27 -44.88
CA ARG A 7 34.43 -40.94 -45.00
C ARG A 7 34.53 -40.14 -43.69
N ILE A 8 35.23 -39.02 -43.79
CA ILE A 8 35.24 -37.90 -42.84
C ILE A 8 33.84 -37.26 -42.83
N GLY A 9 33.22 -37.15 -41.66
CA GLY A 9 31.97 -36.42 -41.45
C GLY A 9 32.18 -35.24 -40.51
N ARG A 10 32.16 -34.02 -41.06
CA ARG A 10 31.91 -32.79 -40.29
C ARG A 10 30.45 -32.77 -39.86
N LEU A 11 30.14 -32.31 -38.64
CA LEU A 11 28.87 -31.66 -38.31
C LEU A 11 29.04 -30.83 -37.03
N GLY A 12 28.80 -29.53 -37.16
CA GLY A 12 28.84 -28.57 -36.06
C GLY A 12 27.60 -28.64 -35.19
N MET A 13 27.74 -28.16 -33.96
CA MET A 13 26.61 -27.76 -33.12
C MET A 13 26.88 -26.34 -32.63
N ALA A 14 26.20 -25.37 -33.25
CA ALA A 14 25.92 -24.10 -32.61
C ALA A 14 24.80 -24.37 -31.58
N GLY A 15 25.16 -24.35 -30.30
CA GLY A 15 24.19 -24.48 -29.21
C GLY A 15 23.48 -23.16 -28.96
N SER A 16 22.20 -23.09 -29.28
CA SER A 16 21.35 -21.94 -28.93
C SER A 16 21.03 -21.98 -27.44
N VAL A 17 21.49 -20.99 -26.67
CA VAL A 17 21.07 -20.75 -25.29
C VAL A 17 19.73 -20.03 -25.33
N ALA A 18 18.63 -20.74 -25.04
CA ALA A 18 17.33 -20.12 -24.84
C ALA A 18 17.30 -19.42 -23.47
N LEU A 19 17.40 -18.09 -23.47
CA LEU A 19 17.19 -17.26 -22.29
C LEU A 19 15.69 -17.25 -21.94
N LEU A 20 15.31 -18.03 -20.93
CA LEU A 20 14.01 -17.90 -20.28
C LEU A 20 13.99 -16.59 -19.48
N VAL A 21 13.43 -15.54 -20.07
CA VAL A 21 13.06 -14.33 -19.32
C VAL A 21 11.88 -14.67 -18.41
N ALA A 22 12.16 -14.94 -17.14
CA ALA A 22 11.15 -14.94 -16.10
C ALA A 22 10.61 -13.51 -15.98
N MET A 23 9.41 -13.26 -16.50
CA MET A 23 8.72 -11.99 -16.27
C MET A 23 8.41 -11.90 -14.77
N PRO A 24 8.78 -10.80 -14.08
CA PRO A 24 8.28 -10.58 -12.74
C PRO A 24 6.76 -10.51 -12.83
N ALA A 25 6.06 -11.35 -12.06
CA ALA A 25 4.63 -11.17 -11.86
C ALA A 25 4.47 -9.86 -11.11
N TYR A 26 4.10 -8.79 -11.83
CA TYR A 26 3.65 -7.56 -11.21
C TYR A 26 2.43 -7.94 -10.35
N SER A 27 2.58 -7.85 -9.03
CA SER A 27 1.49 -8.02 -8.08
C SER A 27 0.52 -6.85 -8.27
N ALA A 28 -0.41 -6.99 -9.21
CA ALA A 28 -1.57 -6.12 -9.26
C ALA A 28 -2.40 -6.37 -8.00
N ILE A 29 -2.67 -5.31 -7.24
CA ILE A 29 -3.62 -5.37 -6.12
C ILE A 29 -4.99 -5.66 -6.76
N ARG A 30 -5.56 -6.82 -6.44
CA ARG A 30 -6.90 -7.23 -6.87
C ARG A 30 -7.87 -6.91 -5.73
N SER A 31 -9.11 -6.56 -6.06
CA SER A 31 -10.17 -6.41 -5.06
C SER A 31 -10.49 -7.71 -4.30
N ASP A 32 -10.05 -8.87 -4.81
CA ASP A 32 -10.13 -10.16 -4.09
C ASP A 32 -9.02 -10.38 -3.04
N GLN A 33 -8.05 -9.46 -2.93
CA GLN A 33 -6.98 -9.56 -1.94
C GLN A 33 -7.56 -9.36 -0.54
N PRO A 34 -7.09 -10.12 0.47
CA PRO A 34 -7.48 -9.86 1.85
C PRO A 34 -7.01 -8.45 2.24
N VAL A 35 -7.87 -7.73 2.97
CA VAL A 35 -7.54 -6.42 3.55
C VAL A 35 -6.32 -6.56 4.45
N GLN A 36 -5.32 -5.72 4.23
CA GLN A 36 -4.10 -5.64 5.03
C GLN A 36 -3.86 -4.19 5.40
N GLY A 37 -3.31 -3.97 6.59
CA GLY A 37 -3.02 -2.64 7.10
C GLY A 37 -1.84 -2.63 8.05
N TRP A 38 -1.26 -1.44 8.19
CA TRP A 38 -0.13 -1.18 9.06
C TRP A 38 -0.30 0.19 9.69
N SER A 39 0.20 0.33 10.92
CA SER A 39 0.37 1.64 11.54
C SER A 39 1.36 2.48 10.73
N ALA A 40 1.15 3.80 10.72
CA ALA A 40 2.06 4.75 10.09
C ALA A 40 3.43 4.82 10.78
N MET A 41 3.57 4.24 11.97
CA MET A 41 4.84 4.15 12.69
C MET A 41 5.21 2.71 13.05
N ALA A 42 6.44 2.33 12.71
CA ALA A 42 6.96 1.01 13.02
C ALA A 42 7.05 0.77 14.53
N GLY A 43 6.47 -0.33 15.00
CA GLY A 43 6.50 -0.71 16.42
C GLY A 43 5.53 0.05 17.32
N ILE A 44 4.69 0.93 16.75
CA ILE A 44 3.62 1.64 17.48
C ILE A 44 2.29 1.19 16.88
N ASP A 45 1.36 0.70 17.71
CA ASP A 45 0.03 0.34 17.24
C ASP A 45 -0.82 1.58 16.92
N THR A 46 -1.80 1.42 16.04
CA THR A 46 -2.64 2.52 15.54
C THR A 46 -3.43 3.22 16.65
N ALA A 47 -3.90 2.49 17.66
CA ALA A 47 -4.67 3.07 18.77
C ALA A 47 -3.78 3.99 19.62
N SER A 48 -2.58 3.53 19.96
CA SER A 48 -1.56 4.35 20.62
C SER A 48 -1.19 5.57 19.77
N LEU A 49 -1.08 5.41 18.45
CA LEU A 49 -0.73 6.51 17.55
C LEU A 49 -1.86 7.55 17.44
N LEU A 50 -3.12 7.11 17.38
CA LEU A 50 -4.30 7.96 17.39
C LEU A 50 -4.35 8.85 18.64
N GLN A 51 -4.02 8.30 19.81
CA GLN A 51 -3.96 9.07 21.06
C GLN A 51 -2.86 10.14 21.01
N GLN A 52 -1.70 9.81 20.45
CA GLN A 52 -0.55 10.72 20.40
C GLN A 52 -0.67 11.79 19.30
N ALA A 53 -1.37 11.49 18.19
CA ALA A 53 -1.48 12.37 17.02
C ALA A 53 -1.98 13.78 17.38
N GLN A 54 -2.82 13.89 18.42
CA GLN A 54 -3.40 15.17 18.87
C GLN A 54 -2.34 16.22 19.25
N ASP A 55 -1.16 15.80 19.70
CA ASP A 55 -0.12 16.70 20.20
C ASP A 55 1.15 16.72 19.33
N MET A 56 1.17 15.98 18.20
CA MET A 56 2.34 15.94 17.32
C MET A 56 2.54 17.26 16.56
N PRO A 57 3.77 17.67 16.24
CA PRO A 57 3.95 18.77 15.30
C PRO A 57 3.52 18.34 13.89
N THR A 58 3.20 19.30 13.03
CA THR A 58 3.12 19.04 11.59
C THR A 58 4.47 18.55 11.07
N SER A 59 4.47 17.75 9.99
CA SER A 59 5.66 17.07 9.49
C SER A 59 6.74 18.00 8.96
N ASP A 60 6.40 19.23 8.58
CA ASP A 60 7.35 20.30 8.25
C ASP A 60 8.14 20.79 9.48
N MET A 61 7.59 20.61 10.68
CA MET A 61 8.15 21.00 11.97
C MET A 61 8.70 19.81 12.77
N ALA A 62 8.65 18.60 12.21
CA ALA A 62 9.07 17.37 12.88
C ALA A 62 10.60 17.31 13.04
N VAL A 63 11.04 16.88 14.24
CA VAL A 63 12.46 16.70 14.57
C VAL A 63 12.87 15.23 14.66
N GLY A 64 11.94 14.30 14.46
CA GLY A 64 12.13 12.86 14.51
C GLY A 64 11.04 12.11 13.76
N ASP A 65 11.05 10.78 13.86
CA ASP A 65 10.07 9.93 13.20
C ASP A 65 8.66 10.17 13.75
N GLN A 66 7.72 10.42 12.86
CA GLN A 66 6.31 10.61 13.17
C GLN A 66 5.44 10.28 11.94
N PRO A 67 4.12 10.06 12.11
CA PRO A 67 3.19 10.03 11.00
C PRO A 67 3.25 11.32 10.17
N TYR A 68 2.82 11.22 8.92
CA TYR A 68 2.60 12.41 8.11
C TYR A 68 1.43 13.21 8.69
N CYS A 69 1.73 14.39 9.22
CA CYS A 69 0.78 15.33 9.79
C CYS A 69 0.87 16.65 9.02
N ALA A 70 -0.26 17.13 8.51
CA ALA A 70 -0.32 18.36 7.73
C ALA A 70 -1.68 19.05 7.92
N THR A 71 -1.89 20.20 7.26
CA THR A 71 -3.23 20.82 7.25
C THR A 71 -4.28 19.88 6.68
N ASP A 72 -5.53 19.99 7.12
CA ASP A 72 -6.61 19.12 6.63
C ASP A 72 -6.72 19.19 5.10
N SER A 73 -6.61 20.39 4.54
CA SER A 73 -6.63 20.60 3.09
C SER A 73 -5.50 19.89 2.36
N GLU A 74 -4.31 19.85 2.94
CA GLU A 74 -3.15 19.19 2.34
C GLU A 74 -3.32 17.68 2.38
N ILE A 75 -3.72 17.11 3.52
CA ILE A 75 -4.02 15.67 3.64
C ILE A 75 -5.07 15.27 2.60
N HIS A 76 -6.20 15.98 2.54
CA HIS A 76 -7.27 15.66 1.60
C HIS A 76 -6.82 15.78 0.14
N GLN A 77 -6.04 16.83 -0.17
CA GLN A 77 -5.51 17.04 -1.50
C GLN A 77 -4.57 15.91 -1.90
N THR A 78 -3.62 15.55 -1.04
CA THR A 78 -2.68 14.45 -1.29
C THR A 78 -3.40 13.13 -1.49
N LEU A 79 -4.33 12.76 -0.60
CA LEU A 79 -5.10 11.52 -0.73
C LEU A 79 -5.89 11.47 -2.04
N THR A 80 -6.55 12.57 -2.39
CA THR A 80 -7.36 12.62 -3.63
C THR A 80 -6.49 12.64 -4.89
N GLN A 81 -5.42 13.44 -4.93
CA GLN A 81 -4.64 13.69 -6.14
C GLN A 81 -3.57 12.64 -6.39
N ASP A 82 -2.89 12.20 -5.34
CA ASP A 82 -1.74 11.32 -5.46
C ASP A 82 -2.11 9.84 -5.29
N PHE A 83 -3.17 9.56 -4.53
CA PHE A 83 -3.62 8.20 -4.22
C PHE A 83 -5.01 7.86 -4.76
N SER A 84 -5.69 8.82 -5.41
CA SER A 84 -7.07 8.65 -5.88
C SER A 84 -8.03 8.16 -4.79
N GLU A 85 -7.70 8.45 -3.53
CA GLU A 85 -8.48 8.05 -2.37
C GLU A 85 -9.55 9.09 -2.08
N ASN A 86 -10.76 8.62 -1.86
CA ASN A 86 -11.91 9.44 -1.47
C ASN A 86 -12.36 9.02 -0.08
N ARG A 87 -12.97 9.97 0.65
CA ARG A 87 -13.55 9.68 1.95
C ARG A 87 -14.69 8.66 1.80
N VAL A 88 -14.61 7.56 2.53
CA VAL A 88 -15.51 6.40 2.42
C VAL A 88 -16.78 6.64 3.22
N ASP A 89 -16.63 7.13 4.45
CA ASP A 89 -17.75 7.35 5.37
C ASP A 89 -18.00 8.83 5.61
N ALA A 90 -19.26 9.20 5.81
CA ALA A 90 -19.63 10.54 6.28
C ALA A 90 -19.38 10.68 7.79
N GLU A 91 -19.59 9.60 8.55
CA GLU A 91 -19.48 9.58 10.01
C GLU A 91 -18.07 9.14 10.44
N GLN A 92 -17.50 9.83 11.43
CA GLN A 92 -16.20 9.46 11.98
C GLN A 92 -16.35 8.26 12.89
N HIS A 93 -15.60 7.20 12.62
CA HIS A 93 -15.51 6.04 13.50
C HIS A 93 -14.22 6.15 14.33
N ALA A 94 -14.32 5.89 15.63
CA ALA A 94 -13.21 6.07 16.59
C ALA A 94 -12.55 7.47 16.54
N GLY A 95 -13.25 8.51 16.06
CA GLY A 95 -12.68 9.85 15.88
C GLY A 95 -11.70 9.97 14.71
N THR A 96 -11.83 9.09 13.71
CA THR A 96 -10.97 9.05 12.52
C THR A 96 -11.81 9.04 11.24
N GLU A 97 -11.13 9.25 10.11
CA GLU A 97 -11.74 9.23 8.78
C GLU A 97 -11.12 8.12 7.95
N LEU A 98 -11.97 7.29 7.34
CA LEU A 98 -11.55 6.29 6.38
C LEU A 98 -11.56 6.87 4.98
N TRP A 99 -10.43 6.71 4.29
CA TRP A 99 -10.21 7.07 2.91
C TRP A 99 -9.85 5.81 2.12
N GLY A 100 -10.29 5.72 0.87
CA GLY A 100 -10.09 4.53 0.05
C GLY A 100 -10.17 4.78 -1.46
N SER A 101 -9.50 3.91 -2.22
CA SER A 101 -9.42 3.95 -3.68
C SER A 101 -9.63 2.55 -4.25
N ASP A 102 -10.77 2.30 -4.92
CA ASP A 102 -10.97 1.03 -5.63
C ASP A 102 -10.00 0.87 -6.79
N GLN A 103 -9.60 2.00 -7.41
CA GLN A 103 -8.67 2.00 -8.53
C GLN A 103 -7.27 1.54 -8.11
N MET A 104 -6.81 2.02 -6.96
CA MET A 104 -5.48 1.67 -6.43
C MET A 104 -5.51 0.49 -5.47
N GLY A 105 -6.69 0.11 -4.99
CA GLY A 105 -6.90 -0.91 -3.96
C GLY A 105 -6.30 -0.51 -2.62
N THR A 106 -6.18 0.78 -2.32
CA THR A 106 -5.55 1.31 -1.10
C THR A 106 -6.57 1.95 -0.17
N TRP A 107 -6.26 1.96 1.13
CA TRP A 107 -7.03 2.66 2.13
C TRP A 107 -6.13 3.33 3.16
N THR A 108 -6.64 4.39 3.77
CA THR A 108 -5.94 5.23 4.74
C THR A 108 -6.86 5.62 5.88
N LEU A 109 -6.35 5.61 7.11
CA LEU A 109 -7.00 6.20 8.28
C LEU A 109 -6.34 7.52 8.65
N VAL A 110 -7.16 8.56 8.71
CA VAL A 110 -6.78 9.92 9.06
C VAL A 110 -7.32 10.26 10.45
N ALA A 111 -6.45 10.78 11.32
CA ALA A 111 -6.80 11.31 12.63
C ALA A 111 -6.90 12.84 12.56
N PRO A 112 -8.12 13.41 12.51
CA PRO A 112 -8.33 14.85 12.56
C PRO A 112 -8.02 15.44 13.94
N ARG A 113 -7.60 16.70 13.96
CA ARG A 113 -7.20 17.43 15.17
C ARG A 113 -7.96 18.75 15.27
N LYS A 114 -7.90 19.36 16.45
CA LYS A 114 -8.66 20.57 16.78
C LYS A 114 -8.12 21.85 16.14
N ASP A 115 -6.90 21.80 15.60
CA ASP A 115 -6.16 22.93 15.03
C ASP A 115 -6.24 22.99 13.48
N ASN A 116 -7.22 22.31 12.87
CA ASN A 116 -7.41 22.19 11.42
C ASN A 116 -6.24 21.49 10.69
N THR A 117 -5.65 20.54 11.39
CA THR A 117 -4.62 19.67 10.85
C THR A 117 -4.99 18.23 11.15
N SER A 118 -4.38 17.31 10.41
CA SER A 118 -4.69 15.89 10.46
C SER A 118 -3.42 15.07 10.31
N CYS A 119 -3.42 13.86 10.88
CA CYS A 119 -2.32 12.91 10.75
C CYS A 119 -2.78 11.60 10.11
N ILE A 120 -2.00 11.04 9.19
CA ILE A 120 -2.22 9.68 8.69
C ILE A 120 -1.70 8.70 9.74
N ILE A 121 -2.58 7.89 10.33
CA ILE A 121 -2.23 6.99 11.45
C ILE A 121 -2.12 5.52 11.05
N ALA A 122 -2.75 5.14 9.95
CA ALA A 122 -2.61 3.81 9.36
C ALA A 122 -2.92 3.87 7.86
N SER A 123 -2.36 2.93 7.10
CA SER A 123 -2.68 2.72 5.70
C SER A 123 -2.59 1.25 5.35
N GLY A 124 -3.10 0.89 4.17
CA GLY A 124 -3.17 -0.50 3.77
C GLY A 124 -3.56 -0.72 2.31
N ILE A 125 -3.76 -2.00 1.99
CA ILE A 125 -4.19 -2.48 0.68
C ILE A 125 -5.44 -3.38 0.82
N GLY A 126 -6.07 -3.69 -0.31
CA GLY A 126 -7.28 -4.50 -0.39
C GLY A 126 -8.54 -3.66 -0.15
N PHE A 127 -8.53 -2.37 -0.50
CA PHE A 127 -9.76 -1.58 -0.48
C PHE A 127 -10.75 -2.05 -1.54
N ASP A 128 -12.03 -2.10 -1.17
CA ASP A 128 -13.18 -2.40 -2.00
C ASP A 128 -14.41 -1.72 -1.37
N GLU A 129 -15.09 -0.85 -2.11
CA GLU A 129 -16.29 -0.11 -1.67
C GLU A 129 -17.44 -0.99 -1.13
N GLN A 130 -17.47 -2.29 -1.48
CA GLN A 130 -18.49 -3.23 -1.02
C GLN A 130 -18.12 -3.88 0.32
N THR A 131 -16.87 -3.72 0.78
CA THR A 131 -16.41 -4.24 2.06
C THR A 131 -16.94 -3.39 3.21
N SER A 132 -17.40 -4.04 4.27
CA SER A 132 -17.84 -3.32 5.48
C SER A 132 -16.69 -2.50 6.07
N VAL A 133 -16.99 -1.26 6.43
CA VAL A 133 -16.03 -0.29 7.00
C VAL A 133 -15.35 -0.84 8.26
N GLU A 134 -16.08 -1.64 9.05
CA GLU A 134 -15.63 -2.34 10.24
C GLU A 134 -14.40 -3.23 9.98
N VAL A 135 -14.25 -3.78 8.77
CA VAL A 135 -13.10 -4.61 8.40
C VAL A 135 -11.82 -3.79 8.40
N TYR A 136 -11.85 -2.54 7.89
CA TYR A 136 -10.68 -1.66 7.87
C TYR A 136 -10.28 -1.23 9.28
N TYR A 137 -11.25 -0.85 10.11
CA TYR A 137 -11.00 -0.48 11.51
C TYR A 137 -10.48 -1.64 12.35
N THR A 138 -11.04 -2.85 12.18
CA THR A 138 -10.56 -4.06 12.85
C THR A 138 -9.14 -4.41 12.39
N THR A 139 -8.87 -4.32 11.09
CA THR A 139 -7.53 -4.57 10.52
C THR A 139 -6.50 -3.58 11.04
N ALA A 140 -6.90 -2.32 11.26
CA ALA A 140 -6.07 -1.28 11.85
C ALA A 140 -5.90 -1.42 13.38
N GLY A 141 -6.67 -2.27 14.05
CA GLY A 141 -6.65 -2.45 15.51
C GLY A 141 -7.39 -1.36 16.29
N LEU A 142 -8.46 -0.79 15.71
CA LEU A 142 -9.30 0.27 16.32
C LEU A 142 -10.70 -0.21 16.74
N GLN A 143 -10.92 -1.53 16.84
CA GLN A 143 -12.14 -2.15 17.37
C GLN A 143 -11.83 -3.22 18.40
#